data_AF-A0A538R2U6-F1
#
_entry.id   AF-A0A538R2U6-F1
#
_cell.length_a   1.000
_cell.length_b   1.000
_cell.length_c   1.000
_cell.angle_alpha   90.00
_cell.angle_beta   90.00
_cell.angle_gamma   90.00
#
_symmetry.space_group_name_H-M   'P 1'
#
loop_
_entity.id
_entity.type
_entity.pdbx_description
1 polymer ?
#
loop_
_entity_poly.entity_id
_entity_poly.type
_entity_poly.pdbx_seq_one_letter_code
_entity_poly.pdbx_strand_id
1 'polypeptide(L)'
;MRSGTALADITTELNKEKSAATPTIKSWKATGVTTKSTEELYVIYAIWQLADAKRWGTEVDLVTEVGPGKKGAIQVRFDAAGNAEGTLVASSPPTVAGTFKTTADAITSLKAKFASALSKYTIILTDNTLSADGQSAEGLTTREDKLSPDGLTAIKVREIRFAVGMFDADLKSFVGDSSNAAPASFRTLLHEVAHAQATKAVDDANAAEMTATAATNKAIEAGNTASAKAVASRNTAVVGPSKSPFWNKFKPADQAASKPLLTALDDADTAITAFRKENDATKMAALEAPALAAIATRDTAKAAVPATNPAHAAFKQAIADQDAYLKVVQDLLAKRQAQAAAAGVTAAAKDPTGARSKRLQAFVDFVTTNSIEPVTKYAKDNWPAKPQEFYAEAFTMWRNDPTFFGTYSSKLKTWFDTGQHLK
;
A
#
# COMPACT_ATOMS: atom_id res chain seq x y z
N MET A 1 -36.10 5.81 13.36
CA MET A 1 -36.56 6.13 14.73
C MET A 1 -37.15 4.87 15.37
N ARG A 2 -37.05 4.62 16.69
CA ARG A 2 -37.69 3.44 17.32
C ARG A 2 -39.21 3.59 17.28
N SER A 3 -39.94 2.48 17.04
CA SER A 3 -41.41 2.48 17.08
C SER A 3 -41.91 2.99 18.44
N GLY A 4 -42.87 3.92 18.42
CA GLY A 4 -43.46 4.52 19.63
C GLY A 4 -42.76 5.77 20.18
N THR A 5 -41.71 6.28 19.54
CA THR A 5 -41.07 7.55 19.94
C THR A 5 -42.00 8.73 19.61
N ALA A 6 -42.30 9.59 20.59
CA ALA A 6 -43.14 10.77 20.43
C ALA A 6 -42.30 12.06 20.37
N LEU A 7 -42.89 13.15 19.86
CA LEU A 7 -42.25 14.47 19.80
C LEU A 7 -41.82 14.97 21.18
N ALA A 8 -42.59 14.62 22.22
CA ALA A 8 -42.26 14.94 23.60
C ALA A 8 -40.95 14.28 24.07
N ASP A 9 -40.66 13.06 23.60
CA ASP A 9 -39.45 12.33 23.98
C ASP A 9 -38.21 13.02 23.40
N ILE A 10 -38.24 13.35 22.11
CA ILE A 10 -37.13 14.05 21.44
C ILE A 10 -36.93 15.45 22.01
N THR A 11 -38.04 16.15 22.31
CA THR A 11 -38.00 17.46 22.98
C THR A 11 -37.34 17.36 24.36
N THR A 12 -37.57 16.26 25.07
CA THR A 12 -36.91 16.00 26.37
C THR A 12 -35.41 15.83 26.21
N GLU A 13 -34.95 15.05 25.23
CA GLU A 13 -33.52 14.88 24.96
C GLU A 13 -32.86 16.19 24.50
N LEU A 14 -33.48 16.96 23.62
CA LEU A 14 -33.00 18.29 23.21
C LEU A 14 -32.92 19.28 24.39
N ASN A 15 -33.85 19.19 25.34
CA ASN A 15 -33.76 19.99 26.58
C ASN A 15 -32.57 19.58 27.46
N LYS A 16 -32.20 18.29 27.49
CA LYS A 16 -30.98 17.83 28.18
C LYS A 16 -29.73 18.38 27.51
N GLU A 17 -29.66 18.26 26.18
CA GLU A 17 -28.56 18.80 25.36
C GLU A 17 -28.39 20.31 25.55
N LYS A 18 -29.51 21.05 25.61
CA LYS A 18 -29.52 22.49 25.89
C LYS A 18 -29.07 22.85 27.30
N SER A 19 -29.39 22.02 28.28
CA SER A 19 -29.14 22.27 29.71
C SER A 19 -27.80 21.69 30.20
N ALA A 20 -27.05 21.02 29.33
CA ALA A 20 -25.74 20.47 29.66
C ALA A 20 -24.74 21.57 30.02
N ALA A 21 -23.70 21.22 30.80
CA ALA A 21 -22.62 22.15 31.17
C ALA A 21 -21.92 22.76 29.95
N THR A 22 -21.89 22.02 28.83
CA THR A 22 -21.48 22.51 27.51
C THR A 22 -22.61 22.23 26.52
N PRO A 23 -23.52 23.19 26.29
CA PRO A 23 -24.69 22.97 25.45
C PRO A 23 -24.29 22.70 24.00
N THR A 24 -24.86 21.65 23.41
CA THR A 24 -24.69 21.32 21.98
C THR A 24 -25.70 22.08 21.11
N ILE A 25 -26.75 22.62 21.71
CA ILE A 25 -27.81 23.40 21.08
C ILE A 25 -28.38 24.44 22.05
N LYS A 26 -28.85 25.60 21.56
CA LYS A 26 -29.43 26.68 22.40
C LYS A 26 -30.94 26.83 22.24
N SER A 27 -31.42 26.64 21.02
CA SER A 27 -32.84 26.57 20.68
C SER A 27 -33.03 25.75 19.42
N TRP A 28 -34.26 25.32 19.14
CA TRP A 28 -34.60 24.64 17.90
C TRP A 28 -36.00 25.03 17.45
N LYS A 29 -36.23 24.98 16.16
CA LYS A 29 -37.56 25.05 15.55
C LYS A 29 -37.61 24.17 14.29
N ALA A 30 -38.81 23.70 13.97
CA ALA A 30 -39.08 23.07 12.68
C ALA A 30 -39.89 24.03 11.81
N THR A 31 -39.55 24.10 10.52
CA THR A 31 -40.26 24.87 9.49
C THR A 31 -40.54 23.97 8.28
N GLY A 32 -41.46 24.39 7.40
CA GLY A 32 -41.89 23.56 6.26
C GLY A 32 -42.79 22.35 6.63
N VAL A 33 -43.22 22.26 7.90
CA VAL A 33 -44.07 21.20 8.44
C VAL A 33 -45.31 21.78 9.12
N THR A 34 -46.38 20.99 9.21
CA THR A 34 -47.54 21.33 10.04
C THR A 34 -47.24 21.03 11.50
N THR A 35 -47.56 21.95 12.40
CA THR A 35 -47.37 21.74 13.85
C THR A 35 -48.14 20.50 14.34
N LYS A 36 -47.47 19.70 15.18
CA LYS A 36 -47.88 18.36 15.67
C LYS A 36 -48.01 17.29 14.60
N SER A 37 -47.48 17.50 13.39
CA SER A 37 -47.47 16.46 12.36
C SER A 37 -46.37 15.43 12.61
N THR A 38 -46.50 14.27 11.96
CA THR A 38 -45.45 13.26 11.94
C THR A 38 -44.15 13.82 11.37
N GLU A 39 -44.22 14.61 10.30
CA GLU A 39 -43.04 15.23 9.68
C GLU A 39 -42.30 16.16 10.64
N GLU A 40 -43.01 16.92 11.49
CA GLU A 40 -42.39 17.76 12.52
C GLU A 40 -41.53 16.94 13.48
N LEU A 41 -42.03 15.79 13.93
CA LEU A 41 -41.25 14.85 14.76
C LEU A 41 -39.94 14.44 14.08
N TYR A 42 -39.97 14.13 12.79
CA TYR A 42 -38.77 13.69 12.06
C TYR A 42 -37.78 14.82 11.78
N VAL A 43 -38.26 16.04 11.52
CA VAL A 43 -37.39 17.23 11.40
C VAL A 43 -36.70 17.52 12.73
N ILE A 44 -37.44 17.51 13.83
CA ILE A 44 -36.90 17.75 15.18
C ILE A 44 -35.93 16.63 15.58
N TYR A 45 -36.22 15.39 15.18
CA TYR A 45 -35.31 14.27 15.35
C TYR A 45 -34.00 14.45 14.57
N ALA A 46 -34.05 14.95 13.33
CA ALA A 46 -32.86 15.25 12.55
C ALA A 46 -31.99 16.33 13.21
N ILE A 47 -32.61 17.38 13.76
CA ILE A 47 -31.91 18.39 14.57
C ILE A 47 -31.22 17.74 15.77
N TRP A 48 -31.94 16.90 16.52
CA TRP A 48 -31.38 16.23 17.71
C TRP A 48 -30.19 15.34 17.36
N GLN A 49 -30.28 14.55 16.30
CA GLN A 49 -29.17 13.71 15.83
C GLN A 49 -27.93 14.52 15.41
N LEU A 50 -28.13 15.78 14.98
CA LEU A 50 -27.07 16.68 14.55
C LEU A 50 -26.68 17.71 15.61
N ALA A 51 -27.25 17.69 16.81
CA ALA A 51 -26.94 18.67 17.86
C ALA A 51 -25.49 18.51 18.32
N ASP A 52 -24.64 19.49 17.99
CA ASP A 52 -23.24 19.56 18.39
C ASP A 52 -22.78 21.03 18.36
N ALA A 53 -22.09 21.49 19.40
CA ALA A 53 -21.51 22.83 19.45
C ALA A 53 -20.55 23.11 18.27
N LYS A 54 -19.92 22.06 17.73
CA LYS A 54 -19.01 22.14 16.57
C LYS A 54 -19.76 22.39 15.24
N ARG A 55 -21.08 22.24 15.21
CA ARG A 55 -21.91 22.49 14.03
C ARG A 55 -22.51 23.88 14.01
N TRP A 56 -22.27 24.71 15.00
CA TRP A 56 -22.77 26.09 15.00
C TRP A 56 -22.18 26.86 13.81
N GLY A 57 -23.05 27.56 13.08
CA GLY A 57 -22.72 28.21 11.81
C GLY A 57 -22.73 27.28 10.58
N THR A 58 -23.24 26.05 10.68
CA THR A 58 -23.28 25.08 9.57
C THR A 58 -24.70 24.79 9.09
N GLU A 59 -24.79 24.23 7.89
CA GLU A 59 -26.01 23.72 7.27
C GLU A 59 -25.77 22.29 6.79
N VAL A 60 -26.77 21.43 6.91
CA VAL A 60 -26.72 20.03 6.49
C VAL A 60 -28.02 19.69 5.77
N ASP A 61 -27.92 19.28 4.52
CA ASP A 61 -29.04 18.75 3.76
C ASP A 61 -29.10 17.22 3.90
N LEU A 62 -30.25 16.71 4.30
CA LEU A 62 -30.49 15.30 4.58
C LEU A 62 -31.64 14.79 3.72
N VAL A 63 -31.52 13.58 3.18
CA VAL A 63 -32.68 12.80 2.76
C VAL A 63 -32.90 11.71 3.79
N THR A 64 -33.95 11.85 4.58
CA THR A 64 -34.21 10.99 5.74
C THR A 64 -35.69 10.62 5.83
N GLU A 65 -36.04 9.75 6.77
CA GLU A 65 -37.45 9.47 7.06
C GLU A 65 -38.16 10.75 7.48
N VAL A 66 -39.35 10.99 6.91
CA VAL A 66 -40.27 12.08 7.30
C VAL A 66 -41.62 11.53 7.77
N GLY A 67 -41.72 10.21 7.84
CA GLY A 67 -42.88 9.45 8.31
C GLY A 67 -42.62 7.94 8.20
N PRO A 68 -43.46 7.09 8.80
CA PRO A 68 -43.33 5.64 8.67
C PRO A 68 -43.31 5.21 7.20
N GLY A 69 -42.18 4.66 6.74
CA GLY A 69 -41.97 4.25 5.36
C GLY A 69 -41.89 5.38 4.32
N LYS A 70 -41.87 6.65 4.75
CA LYS A 70 -41.80 7.83 3.87
C LYS A 70 -40.47 8.55 4.05
N LYS A 71 -39.86 8.99 2.95
CA LYS A 71 -38.64 9.80 2.96
C LYS A 71 -38.89 11.18 2.38
N GLY A 72 -38.15 12.17 2.86
CA GLY A 72 -38.18 13.55 2.38
C GLY A 72 -36.82 14.22 2.54
N ALA A 73 -36.68 15.44 2.04
CA ALA A 73 -35.50 16.26 2.26
C ALA A 73 -35.69 17.19 3.46
N ILE A 74 -34.76 17.15 4.39
CA ILE A 74 -34.68 18.00 5.57
C ILE A 74 -33.36 18.76 5.51
N GLN A 75 -33.44 20.08 5.56
CA GLN A 75 -32.27 20.91 5.79
C GLN A 75 -32.18 21.21 7.29
N VAL A 76 -31.01 21.05 7.90
CA VAL A 76 -30.76 21.43 9.29
C VAL A 76 -29.66 22.46 9.32
N ARG A 77 -29.99 23.66 9.79
CA ARG A 77 -29.06 24.77 9.94
C ARG A 77 -28.88 25.11 11.41
N PHE A 78 -27.64 25.25 11.86
CA PHE A 78 -27.30 25.84 13.15
C PHE A 78 -26.70 27.22 12.90
N ASP A 79 -27.22 28.26 13.54
CA ASP A 79 -26.58 29.58 13.49
C ASP A 79 -25.32 29.63 14.36
N ALA A 80 -24.58 30.73 14.27
CA ALA A 80 -23.36 30.93 15.05
C ALA A 80 -23.60 31.00 16.58
N ALA A 81 -24.85 31.24 17.00
CA ALA A 81 -25.26 31.26 18.40
C ALA A 81 -25.77 29.89 18.89
N GLY A 82 -25.80 28.86 18.03
CA GLY A 82 -26.27 27.52 18.37
C GLY A 82 -27.77 27.33 18.33
N ASN A 83 -28.52 28.23 17.68
CA ASN A 83 -29.93 28.03 17.40
C ASN A 83 -30.09 27.17 16.16
N ALA A 84 -30.85 26.09 16.25
CA ALA A 84 -31.12 25.20 15.14
C ALA A 84 -32.45 25.51 14.46
N GLU A 85 -32.46 25.39 13.14
CA GLU A 85 -33.66 25.37 12.32
C GLU A 85 -33.60 24.13 11.44
N GLY A 86 -34.58 23.24 11.61
CA GLY A 86 -34.82 22.15 10.69
C GLY A 86 -35.95 22.54 9.74
N THR A 87 -35.72 22.48 8.44
CA THR A 87 -36.70 22.78 7.41
C THR A 87 -37.03 21.51 6.65
N LEU A 88 -38.30 21.10 6.61
CA LEU A 88 -38.73 20.12 5.60
C LEU A 88 -38.75 20.83 4.24
N VAL A 89 -37.75 20.55 3.41
CA VAL A 89 -37.60 21.15 2.08
C VAL A 89 -38.53 20.47 1.08
N ALA A 90 -38.68 19.15 1.20
CA ALA A 90 -39.61 18.38 0.39
C ALA A 90 -40.13 17.15 1.15
N SER A 91 -41.43 16.87 1.05
CA SER A 91 -42.08 15.69 1.63
C SER A 91 -41.81 14.39 0.86
N SER A 92 -41.07 14.49 -0.24
CA SER A 92 -40.52 13.39 -1.04
C SER A 92 -39.01 13.61 -1.24
N PRO A 93 -38.20 12.56 -1.47
CA PRO A 93 -36.79 12.74 -1.77
C PRO A 93 -36.62 13.60 -3.02
N PRO A 94 -35.72 14.59 -3.03
CA PRO A 94 -35.36 15.30 -4.25
C PRO A 94 -34.81 14.27 -5.24
N THR A 95 -35.33 14.29 -6.47
CA THR A 95 -34.81 13.46 -7.56
C THR A 95 -33.49 14.08 -8.02
N VAL A 96 -32.40 13.80 -7.30
CA VAL A 96 -31.06 14.12 -7.81
C VAL A 96 -30.79 13.12 -8.92
N ALA A 97 -30.56 13.59 -10.15
CA ALA A 97 -30.10 12.73 -11.22
C ALA A 97 -28.81 12.06 -10.74
N GLY A 98 -28.83 10.74 -10.55
CA GLY A 98 -27.67 10.00 -10.06
C GLY A 98 -26.46 10.35 -10.91
N THR A 99 -25.43 10.96 -10.29
CA THR A 99 -24.18 11.34 -10.96
C THR A 99 -23.54 10.13 -11.66
N PHE A 100 -23.82 8.92 -11.17
CA PHE A 100 -23.49 7.65 -11.81
C PHE A 100 -24.78 6.86 -12.05
N LYS A 101 -24.99 6.41 -13.30
CA LYS A 101 -26.18 5.62 -13.67
C LYS A 101 -26.06 4.17 -13.18
N THR A 102 -24.84 3.69 -12.99
CA THR A 102 -24.52 2.34 -12.52
C THR A 102 -23.31 2.34 -11.59
N THR A 103 -23.15 1.29 -10.79
CA THR A 103 -21.92 1.03 -10.02
C THR A 103 -20.68 0.98 -10.92
N ALA A 104 -20.82 0.46 -12.14
CA ALA A 104 -19.73 0.41 -13.12
C ALA A 104 -19.27 1.81 -13.55
N ASP A 105 -20.20 2.76 -13.70
CA ASP A 105 -19.88 4.16 -14.03
C ASP A 105 -19.12 4.84 -12.89
N ALA A 106 -19.53 4.58 -11.63
CA ALA A 106 -18.84 5.10 -10.45
C ALA A 106 -17.39 4.59 -10.37
N ILE A 107 -17.17 3.29 -10.55
CA ILE A 107 -15.82 2.69 -10.57
C ILE A 107 -14.99 3.24 -11.72
N THR A 108 -15.58 3.39 -12.91
CA THR A 108 -14.88 3.92 -14.09
C THR A 108 -14.43 5.35 -13.84
N SER A 109 -15.30 6.19 -13.29
CA SER A 109 -14.97 7.56 -12.92
C SER A 109 -13.89 7.63 -11.84
N LEU A 110 -13.96 6.78 -10.81
CA LEU A 110 -12.94 6.68 -9.76
C LEU A 110 -11.57 6.32 -10.34
N LYS A 111 -11.50 5.29 -11.19
CA LYS A 111 -10.27 4.86 -11.86
C LYS A 111 -9.68 5.97 -12.72
N ALA A 112 -10.51 6.69 -13.48
CA ALA A 112 -10.06 7.79 -14.31
C ALA A 112 -9.51 8.95 -13.45
N LYS A 113 -10.23 9.36 -12.41
CA LYS A 113 -9.90 10.50 -11.56
C LYS A 113 -8.68 10.26 -10.66
N PHE A 114 -8.44 9.02 -10.26
CA PHE A 114 -7.35 8.63 -9.35
C PHE A 114 -6.41 7.58 -9.94
N ALA A 115 -6.23 7.59 -11.26
CA ALA A 115 -5.44 6.60 -12.01
C ALA A 115 -4.04 6.38 -11.43
N SER A 116 -3.38 7.44 -10.94
CA SER A 116 -2.07 7.34 -10.31
C SER A 116 -2.13 6.56 -8.99
N ALA A 117 -3.03 6.94 -8.08
CA ALA A 117 -3.20 6.31 -6.77
C ALA A 117 -3.63 4.84 -6.91
N LEU A 118 -4.53 4.56 -7.86
CA LEU A 118 -5.09 3.25 -8.12
C LEU A 118 -4.29 2.41 -9.11
N SER A 119 -3.16 2.92 -9.60
CA SER A 119 -2.29 2.16 -10.49
C SER A 119 -1.89 0.84 -9.83
N LYS A 120 -2.08 -0.28 -10.53
CA LYS A 120 -1.84 -1.66 -10.08
C LYS A 120 -2.82 -2.19 -9.03
N TYR A 121 -3.82 -1.43 -8.59
CA TYR A 121 -4.89 -1.95 -7.75
C TYR A 121 -5.98 -2.64 -8.60
N THR A 122 -6.41 -3.80 -8.13
CA THR A 122 -7.63 -4.46 -8.59
C THR A 122 -8.79 -3.96 -7.75
N ILE A 123 -9.80 -3.36 -8.39
CA ILE A 123 -11.06 -3.02 -7.71
C ILE A 123 -12.01 -4.21 -7.84
N ILE A 124 -12.54 -4.67 -6.71
CA ILE A 124 -13.38 -5.85 -6.60
C ILE A 124 -14.71 -5.45 -5.95
N LEU A 125 -15.82 -5.89 -6.54
CA LEU A 125 -17.15 -5.82 -5.92
C LEU A 125 -17.49 -7.16 -5.30
N THR A 126 -18.02 -7.15 -4.08
CA THR A 126 -18.39 -8.35 -3.32
C THR A 126 -19.73 -8.15 -2.63
N ASP A 127 -20.48 -9.22 -2.38
CA ASP A 127 -21.75 -9.12 -1.62
C ASP A 127 -21.52 -8.70 -0.17
N ASN A 128 -20.40 -9.12 0.42
CA ASN A 128 -19.94 -8.70 1.74
C ASN A 128 -18.41 -8.58 1.73
N THR A 129 -17.89 -7.47 2.26
CA THR A 129 -16.45 -7.30 2.50
C THR A 129 -16.23 -7.47 4.00
N LEU A 130 -15.24 -8.29 4.37
CA LEU A 130 -14.88 -8.52 5.78
C LEU A 130 -13.52 -7.89 6.07
N SER A 131 -13.42 -7.13 7.17
CA SER A 131 -12.15 -6.65 7.71
C SER A 131 -11.34 -7.81 8.33
N ALA A 132 -10.10 -7.54 8.72
CA ALA A 132 -9.19 -8.57 9.26
C ALA A 132 -9.69 -9.25 10.54
N ASP A 133 -10.57 -8.61 11.30
CA ASP A 133 -11.25 -9.11 12.49
C ASP A 133 -12.61 -9.79 12.20
N GLY A 134 -12.95 -9.96 10.91
CA GLY A 134 -14.18 -10.63 10.48
C GLY A 134 -15.44 -9.78 10.58
N GLN A 135 -15.32 -8.47 10.83
CA GLN A 135 -16.46 -7.55 10.82
C GLN A 135 -16.83 -7.18 9.38
N SER A 136 -18.11 -6.96 9.12
CA SER A 136 -18.55 -6.42 7.83
C SER A 136 -18.04 -4.99 7.64
N ALA A 137 -17.46 -4.73 6.47
CA ALA A 137 -16.97 -3.44 6.04
C ALA A 137 -17.61 -3.08 4.69
N GLU A 138 -17.86 -1.79 4.47
CA GLU A 138 -18.37 -1.30 3.17
C GLU A 138 -17.25 -1.17 2.13
N GLY A 139 -16.02 -0.90 2.59
CA GLY A 139 -14.81 -0.81 1.79
C GLY A 139 -13.61 -1.44 2.52
N LEU A 140 -12.67 -1.99 1.76
CA LEU A 140 -11.39 -2.49 2.31
C LEU A 140 -10.27 -2.41 1.28
N THR A 141 -9.23 -1.66 1.63
CA THR A 141 -7.94 -1.63 0.91
C THR A 141 -6.98 -2.68 1.48
N THR A 142 -6.71 -3.72 0.70
CA THR A 142 -5.78 -4.79 1.05
C THR A 142 -4.48 -4.66 0.25
N ARG A 143 -3.36 -4.80 0.95
CA ARG A 143 -2.01 -4.78 0.39
C ARG A 143 -1.18 -5.90 0.98
N GLU A 144 -0.50 -6.64 0.12
CA GLU A 144 0.47 -7.65 0.52
C GLU A 144 1.64 -7.66 -0.46
N ASP A 145 2.85 -7.59 0.06
CA ASP A 145 4.09 -7.85 -0.67
C ASP A 145 4.84 -8.92 0.09
N LYS A 146 5.07 -10.06 -0.55
CA LYS A 146 5.81 -11.16 0.02
C LYS A 146 6.54 -11.94 -1.06
N LEU A 147 7.41 -12.84 -0.63
CA LEU A 147 7.91 -13.88 -1.50
C LEU A 147 6.98 -15.09 -1.44
N SER A 148 6.96 -15.88 -2.52
CA SER A 148 6.44 -17.24 -2.50
C SER A 148 7.16 -18.09 -1.44
N PRO A 149 6.56 -19.23 -1.00
CA PRO A 149 7.19 -20.09 0.01
C PRO A 149 8.60 -20.60 -0.37
N ASP A 150 8.89 -20.74 -1.66
CA ASP A 150 10.21 -21.10 -2.17
C ASP A 150 11.19 -19.91 -2.25
N GLY A 151 10.72 -18.67 -2.02
CA GLY A 151 11.52 -17.46 -2.10
C GLY A 151 11.83 -16.97 -3.52
N LEU A 152 11.34 -17.65 -4.57
CA LEU A 152 11.78 -17.43 -5.96
C LEU A 152 10.85 -16.53 -6.77
N THR A 153 9.67 -16.20 -6.24
CA THR A 153 8.68 -15.37 -6.90
C THR A 153 8.19 -14.28 -5.96
N ALA A 154 8.15 -13.04 -6.44
CA ALA A 154 7.50 -11.96 -5.72
C ALA A 154 5.98 -12.06 -5.91
N ILE A 155 5.26 -12.09 -4.80
CA ILE A 155 3.80 -12.06 -4.75
C ILE A 155 3.38 -10.65 -4.33
N LYS A 156 2.51 -10.06 -5.13
CA LYS A 156 1.95 -8.73 -4.90
C LYS A 156 0.43 -8.79 -4.95
N VAL A 157 -0.21 -8.41 -3.86
CA VAL A 157 -1.66 -8.19 -3.78
C VAL A 157 -1.91 -6.70 -3.57
N ARG A 158 -2.75 -6.12 -4.43
CA ARG A 158 -3.24 -4.74 -4.34
C ARG A 158 -4.70 -4.77 -4.70
N GLU A 159 -5.55 -4.70 -3.69
CA GLU A 159 -6.98 -4.82 -3.87
C GLU A 159 -7.70 -3.71 -3.13
N ILE A 160 -8.77 -3.20 -3.75
CA ILE A 160 -9.78 -2.44 -3.05
C ILE A 160 -11.10 -3.16 -3.25
N ARG A 161 -11.70 -3.62 -2.16
CA ARG A 161 -12.96 -4.35 -2.13
C ARG A 161 -14.07 -3.42 -1.68
N PHE A 162 -15.20 -3.46 -2.36
CA PHE A 162 -16.41 -2.73 -1.96
C PHE A 162 -17.59 -3.71 -1.83
N ALA A 163 -18.38 -3.53 -0.77
CA ALA A 163 -19.63 -4.24 -0.60
C ALA A 163 -20.68 -3.67 -1.56
N VAL A 164 -21.33 -4.49 -2.39
CA VAL A 164 -22.32 -4.02 -3.37
C VAL A 164 -23.49 -3.29 -2.69
N GLY A 165 -23.89 -3.73 -1.49
CA GLY A 165 -24.95 -3.09 -0.71
C GLY A 165 -24.68 -1.63 -0.32
N MET A 166 -23.41 -1.16 -0.35
CA MET A 166 -23.11 0.23 -0.04
C MET A 166 -23.69 1.22 -1.07
N PHE A 167 -23.93 0.76 -2.30
CA PHE A 167 -24.52 1.58 -3.36
C PHE A 167 -26.04 1.75 -3.21
N ASP A 168 -26.71 0.95 -2.35
CA ASP A 168 -28.15 1.11 -2.09
C ASP A 168 -28.49 2.46 -1.43
N ALA A 169 -27.50 3.06 -0.77
CA ALA A 169 -27.59 4.37 -0.16
C ALA A 169 -27.55 5.51 -1.18
N ASP A 170 -27.02 5.30 -2.40
CA ASP A 170 -26.83 6.34 -3.41
C ASP A 170 -28.15 6.91 -3.95
N LEU A 171 -29.23 6.13 -3.88
CA LEU A 171 -30.58 6.57 -4.22
C LEU A 171 -31.24 7.36 -3.09
N LYS A 172 -30.61 7.42 -1.91
CA LYS A 172 -31.23 7.83 -0.65
C LYS A 172 -30.43 8.86 0.12
N SER A 173 -29.16 9.09 -0.21
CA SER A 173 -28.26 9.95 0.55
C SER A 173 -27.14 10.48 -0.35
N PHE A 174 -26.85 11.76 -0.17
CA PHE A 174 -25.78 12.48 -0.84
C PHE A 174 -24.88 13.14 0.19
N VAL A 175 -23.63 13.36 -0.18
CA VAL A 175 -22.58 13.97 0.63
C VAL A 175 -21.89 15.06 -0.19
N GLY A 176 -21.55 16.20 0.40
CA GLY A 176 -20.92 17.32 -0.31
C GLY A 176 -21.68 18.63 -0.14
N ASP A 177 -21.16 19.69 -0.74
CA ASP A 177 -21.84 21.00 -0.76
C ASP A 177 -22.77 21.15 -1.98
N SER A 178 -23.51 22.26 -2.03
CA SER A 178 -24.46 22.56 -3.10
C SER A 178 -23.83 22.66 -4.50
N SER A 179 -22.50 22.79 -4.59
CA SER A 179 -21.75 22.83 -5.84
C SER A 179 -21.15 21.48 -6.25
N ASN A 180 -21.07 20.53 -5.33
CA ASN A 180 -20.32 19.28 -5.53
C ASN A 180 -20.90 18.07 -4.74
N ALA A 181 -22.22 17.99 -4.61
CA ALA A 181 -22.89 16.83 -4.00
C ALA A 181 -22.61 15.54 -4.79
N ALA A 182 -22.13 14.51 -4.10
CA ALA A 182 -21.91 13.17 -4.62
C ALA A 182 -22.78 12.15 -3.88
N PRO A 183 -23.04 10.96 -4.47
CA PRO A 183 -23.75 9.88 -3.77
C PRO A 183 -23.02 9.42 -2.50
N ALA A 184 -23.75 8.87 -1.53
CA ALA A 184 -23.17 8.41 -0.25
C ALA A 184 -21.96 7.46 -0.41
N SER A 185 -22.00 6.54 -1.38
CA SER A 185 -20.92 5.59 -1.68
C SER A 185 -19.60 6.29 -2.00
N PHE A 186 -19.63 7.52 -2.51
CA PHE A 186 -18.42 8.29 -2.85
C PHE A 186 -17.53 8.55 -1.64
N ARG A 187 -18.10 8.63 -0.44
CA ARG A 187 -17.33 8.74 0.80
C ARG A 187 -16.43 7.51 0.99
N THR A 188 -17.00 6.32 0.90
CA THR A 188 -16.28 5.05 1.06
C THR A 188 -15.28 4.84 -0.09
N LEU A 189 -15.68 5.15 -1.33
CA LEU A 189 -14.77 5.08 -2.49
C LEU A 189 -13.53 5.96 -2.29
N LEU A 190 -13.71 7.22 -1.88
CA LEU A 190 -12.62 8.16 -1.65
C LEU A 190 -11.77 7.78 -0.43
N HIS A 191 -12.39 7.22 0.61
CA HIS A 191 -11.70 6.74 1.80
C HIS A 191 -10.69 5.64 1.45
N GLU A 192 -11.12 4.63 0.68
CA GLU A 192 -10.23 3.56 0.25
C GLU A 192 -9.15 4.06 -0.74
N VAL A 193 -9.49 4.98 -1.64
CA VAL A 193 -8.50 5.65 -2.51
C VAL A 193 -7.44 6.37 -1.67
N ALA A 194 -7.83 7.00 -0.57
CA ALA A 194 -6.91 7.72 0.28
C ALA A 194 -5.91 6.76 0.96
N HIS A 195 -6.35 5.59 1.41
CA HIS A 195 -5.45 4.54 1.90
C HIS A 195 -4.41 4.15 0.83
N ALA A 196 -4.85 3.86 -0.39
CA ALA A 196 -3.96 3.55 -1.51
C ALA A 196 -2.99 4.71 -1.83
N GLN A 197 -3.47 5.95 -1.79
CA GLN A 197 -2.65 7.13 -2.07
C GLN A 197 -1.57 7.36 -1.00
N ALA A 198 -1.92 7.17 0.28
CA ALA A 198 -1.01 7.34 1.41
C ALA A 198 0.15 6.34 1.35
N THR A 199 -0.08 5.12 0.88
CA THR A 199 0.92 4.04 0.87
C THR A 199 1.61 3.83 -0.48
N LYS A 200 1.08 4.39 -1.58
CA LYS A 200 1.55 4.12 -2.95
C LYS A 200 3.07 4.08 -3.12
N ALA A 201 3.81 5.07 -2.62
CA ALA A 201 5.27 5.12 -2.79
C ALA A 201 5.98 3.95 -2.07
N VAL A 202 5.54 3.63 -0.85
CA VAL A 202 6.05 2.48 -0.09
C VAL A 202 5.64 1.17 -0.74
N ASP A 203 4.40 1.09 -1.22
CA ASP A 203 3.88 -0.11 -1.87
C ASP A 203 4.59 -0.40 -3.20
N ASP A 204 4.88 0.62 -4.01
CA ASP A 204 5.65 0.46 -5.24
C ASP A 204 7.11 0.07 -4.94
N ALA A 205 7.70 0.62 -3.88
CA ALA A 205 9.07 0.29 -3.46
C ALA A 205 9.20 -1.13 -2.88
N ASN A 206 8.31 -1.53 -1.96
CA ASN A 206 8.25 -2.88 -1.40
C ASN A 206 8.12 -3.94 -2.51
N ALA A 207 7.25 -3.70 -3.51
CA ALA A 207 7.07 -4.63 -4.63
C ALA A 207 8.34 -4.78 -5.49
N ALA A 208 9.08 -3.68 -5.71
CA ALA A 208 10.36 -3.71 -6.40
C ALA A 208 11.43 -4.46 -5.58
N GLU A 209 11.47 -4.24 -4.26
CA GLU A 209 12.39 -4.93 -3.34
C GLU A 209 12.14 -6.45 -3.30
N MET A 210 10.87 -6.89 -3.23
CA MET A 210 10.54 -8.31 -3.30
C MET A 210 10.94 -8.92 -4.64
N THR A 211 10.76 -8.18 -5.74
CA THR A 211 11.18 -8.62 -7.08
C THR A 211 12.71 -8.78 -7.16
N ALA A 212 13.47 -7.81 -6.64
CA ALA A 212 14.93 -7.88 -6.60
C ALA A 212 15.44 -9.00 -5.68
N THR A 213 14.75 -9.25 -4.57
CA THR A 213 15.05 -10.35 -3.65
C THR A 213 14.83 -11.70 -4.32
N ALA A 214 13.68 -11.90 -4.99
CA ALA A 214 13.40 -13.12 -5.75
C ALA A 214 14.43 -13.36 -6.87
N ALA A 215 14.86 -12.31 -7.58
CA ALA A 215 15.91 -12.41 -8.59
C ALA A 215 17.26 -12.81 -7.99
N THR A 216 17.60 -12.27 -6.81
CA THR A 216 18.82 -12.64 -6.08
C THR A 216 18.78 -14.11 -5.65
N ASN A 217 17.65 -14.59 -5.13
CA ASN A 217 17.49 -16.00 -4.75
C ASN A 217 17.70 -16.95 -5.94
N LYS A 218 17.13 -16.62 -7.11
CA LYS A 218 17.39 -17.38 -8.36
C LYS A 218 18.87 -17.38 -8.76
N ALA A 219 19.56 -16.24 -8.64
CA ALA A 219 20.99 -16.16 -8.92
C ALA A 219 21.83 -16.98 -7.91
N ILE A 220 21.40 -17.07 -6.64
CA ILE A 220 22.02 -17.94 -5.64
C ILE A 220 21.89 -19.42 -6.05
N GLU A 221 20.72 -19.86 -6.51
CA GLU A 221 20.51 -21.23 -7.01
C GLU A 221 21.35 -21.54 -8.25
N ALA A 222 21.42 -20.60 -9.19
CA ALA A 222 22.29 -20.70 -10.35
C ALA A 222 23.76 -20.82 -9.92
N GLY A 223 24.20 -20.00 -8.95
CA GLY A 223 25.55 -20.04 -8.39
C GLY A 223 25.86 -21.36 -7.67
N ASN A 224 24.90 -21.92 -6.92
CA ASN A 224 25.01 -23.26 -6.33
C ASN A 224 25.24 -24.33 -7.40
N THR A 225 24.43 -24.30 -8.46
CA THR A 225 24.49 -25.27 -9.56
C THR A 225 25.81 -25.18 -10.31
N ALA A 226 26.24 -23.97 -10.66
CA ALA A 226 27.50 -23.73 -11.36
C ALA A 226 28.72 -24.13 -10.50
N SER A 227 28.69 -23.82 -9.19
CA SER A 227 29.72 -24.25 -8.25
C SER A 227 29.84 -25.78 -8.19
N ALA A 228 28.72 -26.49 -8.04
CA ALA A 228 28.72 -27.95 -8.02
C ALA A 228 29.26 -28.55 -9.33
N LYS A 229 28.92 -27.95 -10.47
CA LYS A 229 29.42 -28.37 -11.79
C LYS A 229 30.92 -28.15 -11.97
N ALA A 230 31.45 -27.01 -11.52
CA ALA A 230 32.88 -26.72 -11.53
C ALA A 230 33.65 -27.75 -10.68
N VAL A 231 33.18 -28.03 -9.46
CA VAL A 231 33.78 -29.06 -8.58
C VAL A 231 33.73 -30.45 -9.21
N ALA A 232 32.59 -30.84 -9.80
CA ALA A 232 32.43 -32.15 -10.42
C ALA A 232 33.35 -32.34 -11.65
N SER A 233 33.46 -31.34 -12.52
CA SER A 233 34.34 -31.37 -13.68
C SER A 233 35.82 -31.35 -13.31
N ARG A 234 36.20 -30.57 -12.28
CA ARG A 234 37.54 -30.62 -11.67
C ARG A 234 37.88 -32.00 -11.14
N ASN A 235 36.98 -32.61 -10.36
CA ASN A 235 37.19 -33.96 -9.82
C ASN A 235 37.31 -35.00 -10.95
N THR A 236 36.49 -34.88 -11.99
CA THR A 236 36.55 -35.76 -13.16
C THR A 236 37.90 -35.63 -13.89
N ALA A 237 38.44 -34.42 -14.03
CA ALA A 237 39.74 -34.19 -14.64
C ALA A 237 40.91 -34.81 -13.83
N VAL A 238 40.80 -34.87 -12.51
CA VAL A 238 41.86 -35.39 -11.62
C VAL A 238 41.79 -36.90 -11.44
N VAL A 239 40.61 -37.41 -11.05
CA VAL A 239 40.44 -38.83 -10.66
C VAL A 239 39.75 -39.69 -11.70
N GLY A 240 38.87 -39.10 -12.54
CA GLY A 240 38.19 -39.68 -13.72
C GLY A 240 37.52 -41.07 -13.60
N PRO A 241 36.49 -41.39 -14.41
CA PRO A 241 36.16 -42.78 -14.68
C PRO A 241 37.26 -43.41 -15.56
N SER A 242 37.50 -44.72 -15.41
CA SER A 242 38.64 -45.47 -15.93
C SER A 242 38.96 -45.34 -17.44
N LYS A 243 38.09 -44.73 -18.25
CA LYS A 243 38.13 -44.67 -19.72
C LYS A 243 38.57 -43.34 -20.36
N SER A 244 38.84 -42.27 -19.58
CA SER A 244 39.36 -40.98 -20.11
C SER A 244 40.74 -40.65 -19.53
N PRO A 245 41.58 -39.85 -20.23
CA PRO A 245 42.83 -39.38 -19.65
C PRO A 245 42.51 -38.46 -18.46
N PHE A 246 42.92 -38.87 -17.26
CA PHE A 246 42.80 -38.07 -16.04
C PHE A 246 44.15 -37.94 -15.34
N TRP A 247 44.32 -36.83 -14.62
CA TRP A 247 45.63 -36.37 -14.16
C TRP A 247 46.38 -37.41 -13.32
N ASN A 248 45.70 -38.15 -12.43
CA ASN A 248 46.32 -39.20 -11.60
C ASN A 248 46.90 -40.38 -12.39
N LYS A 249 46.52 -40.57 -13.67
CA LYS A 249 47.05 -41.63 -14.55
C LYS A 249 48.12 -41.14 -15.53
N PHE A 250 48.44 -39.84 -15.51
CA PHE A 250 49.48 -39.30 -16.39
C PHE A 250 50.85 -39.81 -15.99
N LYS A 251 51.79 -39.80 -16.94
CA LYS A 251 53.19 -40.11 -16.64
C LYS A 251 53.74 -39.05 -15.66
N PRO A 252 54.72 -39.40 -14.80
CA PRO A 252 55.28 -38.45 -13.84
C PRO A 252 55.76 -37.12 -14.45
N ALA A 253 56.36 -37.16 -15.65
CA ALA A 253 56.78 -35.95 -16.37
C ALA A 253 55.59 -35.07 -16.79
N ASP A 254 54.50 -35.66 -17.26
CA ASP A 254 53.28 -34.93 -17.64
C ASP A 254 52.57 -34.35 -16.42
N GLN A 255 52.57 -35.06 -15.28
CA GLN A 255 52.06 -34.56 -14.01
C GLN A 255 52.91 -33.40 -13.50
N ALA A 256 54.24 -33.53 -13.50
CA ALA A 256 55.14 -32.47 -13.06
C ALA A 256 54.96 -31.18 -13.87
N ALA A 257 54.86 -31.30 -15.20
CA ALA A 257 54.65 -30.17 -16.10
C ALA A 257 53.26 -29.51 -15.97
N SER A 258 52.23 -30.24 -15.53
CA SER A 258 50.86 -29.73 -15.42
C SER A 258 50.42 -29.44 -13.98
N LYS A 259 51.22 -29.78 -12.97
CA LYS A 259 50.92 -29.52 -11.55
C LYS A 259 50.63 -28.04 -11.25
N PRO A 260 51.36 -27.05 -11.81
CA PRO A 260 51.03 -25.63 -11.60
C PRO A 260 49.63 -25.25 -12.10
N LEU A 261 49.16 -25.84 -13.21
CA LEU A 261 47.79 -25.63 -13.70
C LEU A 261 46.76 -26.22 -12.73
N LEU A 262 47.00 -27.41 -12.18
CA LEU A 262 46.12 -28.00 -11.17
C LEU A 262 46.02 -27.14 -9.91
N THR A 263 47.15 -26.63 -9.40
CA THR A 263 47.16 -25.70 -8.26
C THR A 263 46.39 -24.42 -8.57
N ALA A 264 46.63 -23.80 -9.73
CA ALA A 264 45.94 -22.57 -10.10
C ALA A 264 44.43 -22.76 -10.35
N LEU A 265 44.00 -23.96 -10.77
CA LEU A 265 42.58 -24.33 -10.83
C LEU A 265 41.95 -24.36 -9.43
N ASP A 266 42.62 -24.97 -8.44
CA ASP A 266 42.15 -25.05 -7.06
C ASP A 266 42.10 -23.67 -6.38
N ASP A 267 43.09 -22.82 -6.65
CA ASP A 267 43.15 -21.45 -6.15
C ASP A 267 42.02 -20.60 -6.74
N ALA A 268 41.74 -20.73 -8.05
CA ALA A 268 40.63 -20.05 -8.70
C ALA A 268 39.26 -20.51 -8.16
N ASP A 269 39.06 -21.82 -7.94
CA ASP A 269 37.83 -22.34 -7.32
C ASP A 269 37.61 -21.78 -5.91
N THR A 270 38.70 -21.66 -5.14
CA THR A 270 38.68 -21.08 -3.80
C THR A 270 38.28 -19.60 -3.85
N ALA A 271 38.90 -18.82 -4.73
CA ALA A 271 38.62 -17.40 -4.88
C ALA A 271 37.17 -17.13 -5.36
N ILE A 272 36.70 -17.86 -6.37
CA ILE A 272 35.32 -17.71 -6.87
C ILE A 272 34.30 -18.15 -5.81
N THR A 273 34.60 -19.20 -5.04
CA THR A 273 33.74 -19.65 -3.94
C THR A 273 33.66 -18.63 -2.80
N ALA A 274 34.77 -17.97 -2.46
CA ALA A 274 34.76 -16.86 -1.50
C ALA A 274 33.90 -15.71 -2.01
N PHE A 275 34.09 -15.30 -3.27
CA PHE A 275 33.28 -14.28 -3.93
C PHE A 275 31.78 -14.61 -3.87
N ARG A 276 31.42 -15.85 -4.19
CA ARG A 276 30.02 -16.32 -4.25
C ARG A 276 29.32 -16.41 -2.88
N LYS A 277 30.07 -16.69 -1.81
CA LYS A 277 29.51 -16.88 -0.46
C LYS A 277 29.30 -15.58 0.31
N GLU A 278 29.94 -14.49 -0.11
CA GLU A 278 29.74 -13.19 0.53
C GLU A 278 28.31 -12.68 0.31
N ASN A 279 27.69 -12.22 1.40
CA ASN A 279 26.29 -11.83 1.41
C ASN A 279 26.09 -10.32 1.24
N ASP A 280 27.04 -9.52 1.74
CA ASP A 280 27.02 -8.07 1.60
C ASP A 280 27.49 -7.67 0.20
N ALA A 281 26.69 -6.87 -0.51
CA ALA A 281 26.99 -6.48 -1.89
C ALA A 281 28.32 -5.70 -2.02
N THR A 282 28.68 -4.91 -1.02
CA THR A 282 29.91 -4.10 -1.02
C THR A 282 31.13 -4.98 -0.80
N LYS A 283 31.07 -5.87 0.19
CA LYS A 283 32.14 -6.86 0.45
C LYS A 283 32.27 -7.83 -0.71
N MET A 284 31.15 -8.25 -1.31
CA MET A 284 31.15 -9.15 -2.46
C MET A 284 31.84 -8.49 -3.66
N ALA A 285 31.58 -7.21 -3.94
CA ALA A 285 32.26 -6.46 -5.00
C ALA A 285 33.79 -6.44 -4.83
N ALA A 286 34.29 -6.34 -3.58
CA ALA A 286 35.72 -6.36 -3.31
C ALA A 286 36.40 -7.71 -3.63
N LEU A 287 35.62 -8.80 -3.74
CA LEU A 287 36.12 -10.15 -4.04
C LEU A 287 36.15 -10.46 -5.54
N GLU A 288 35.58 -9.62 -6.40
CA GLU A 288 35.58 -9.81 -7.85
C GLU A 288 37.00 -9.74 -8.44
N ALA A 289 37.77 -8.71 -8.07
CA ALA A 289 39.13 -8.53 -8.57
C ALA A 289 40.09 -9.69 -8.17
N PRO A 290 40.09 -10.17 -6.91
CA PRO A 290 40.80 -11.39 -6.54
C PRO A 290 40.39 -12.64 -7.35
N ALA A 291 39.10 -12.84 -7.61
CA ALA A 291 38.63 -13.97 -8.41
C ALA A 291 39.12 -13.90 -9.88
N LEU A 292 39.07 -12.70 -10.48
CA LEU A 292 39.61 -12.45 -11.83
C LEU A 292 41.13 -12.67 -11.89
N ALA A 293 41.87 -12.23 -10.87
CA ALA A 293 43.32 -12.43 -10.78
C ALA A 293 43.68 -13.93 -10.68
N ALA A 294 42.89 -14.72 -9.94
CA ALA A 294 43.08 -16.16 -9.86
C ALA A 294 42.84 -16.85 -11.22
N ILE A 295 41.81 -16.43 -11.97
CA ILE A 295 41.57 -16.90 -13.34
C ILE A 295 42.73 -16.56 -14.28
N ALA A 296 43.25 -15.33 -14.23
CA ALA A 296 44.40 -14.93 -15.04
C ALA A 296 45.66 -15.75 -14.71
N THR A 297 45.86 -16.08 -13.42
CA THR A 297 46.94 -16.95 -12.96
C THR A 297 46.80 -18.36 -13.50
N ARG A 298 45.57 -18.93 -13.47
CA ARG A 298 45.25 -20.22 -14.06
C ARG A 298 45.51 -20.25 -15.57
N ASP A 299 45.10 -19.21 -16.29
CA ASP A 299 45.29 -19.15 -17.75
C ASP A 299 46.77 -19.03 -18.12
N THR A 300 47.56 -18.30 -17.32
CA THR A 300 49.03 -18.26 -17.45
C THR A 300 49.63 -19.64 -17.20
N ALA A 301 49.21 -20.34 -16.15
CA ALA A 301 49.66 -21.70 -15.85
C ALA A 301 49.29 -22.68 -16.96
N LYS A 302 48.11 -22.56 -17.57
CA LYS A 302 47.67 -23.35 -18.72
C LYS A 302 48.56 -23.12 -19.94
N ALA A 303 48.90 -21.87 -20.24
CA ALA A 303 49.76 -21.51 -21.37
C ALA A 303 51.19 -22.06 -21.22
N ALA A 304 51.67 -22.22 -19.99
CA ALA A 304 52.98 -22.82 -19.69
C ALA A 304 53.02 -24.35 -19.85
N VAL A 305 51.86 -25.03 -19.91
CA VAL A 305 51.81 -26.48 -20.11
C VAL A 305 52.18 -26.83 -21.56
N PRO A 306 53.15 -27.75 -21.80
CA PRO A 306 53.52 -28.16 -23.16
C PRO A 306 52.31 -28.58 -23.99
N ALA A 307 52.24 -28.15 -25.25
CA ALA A 307 51.07 -28.36 -26.12
C ALA A 307 50.70 -29.84 -26.33
N THR A 308 51.68 -30.75 -26.22
CA THR A 308 51.49 -32.20 -26.32
C THR A 308 51.03 -32.87 -25.02
N ASN A 309 50.98 -32.14 -23.91
CA ASN A 309 50.62 -32.69 -22.61
C ASN A 309 49.10 -33.03 -22.55
N PRO A 310 48.70 -34.21 -22.05
CA PRO A 310 47.30 -34.63 -21.96
C PRO A 310 46.43 -33.76 -21.03
N ALA A 311 47.03 -32.94 -20.17
CA ALA A 311 46.33 -32.02 -19.28
C ALA A 311 45.43 -31.02 -20.03
N HIS A 312 45.79 -30.60 -21.24
CA HIS A 312 44.95 -29.72 -22.07
C HIS A 312 43.58 -30.34 -22.36
N ALA A 313 43.54 -31.65 -22.61
CA ALA A 313 42.29 -32.37 -22.84
C ALA A 313 41.54 -32.63 -21.54
N ALA A 314 42.25 -33.10 -20.50
CA ALA A 314 41.63 -33.47 -19.23
C ALA A 314 40.99 -32.27 -18.50
N PHE A 315 41.66 -31.12 -18.45
CA PHE A 315 41.15 -29.93 -17.76
C PHE A 315 40.25 -29.04 -18.62
N LYS A 316 40.03 -29.35 -19.89
CA LYS A 316 39.22 -28.52 -20.81
C LYS A 316 37.84 -28.19 -20.24
N GLN A 317 37.13 -29.20 -19.75
CA GLN A 317 35.78 -29.02 -19.20
C GLN A 317 35.80 -28.31 -17.84
N ALA A 318 36.80 -28.61 -16.99
CA ALA A 318 36.96 -27.95 -15.69
C ALA A 318 37.19 -26.44 -15.85
N ILE A 319 38.05 -26.04 -16.78
CA ILE A 319 38.29 -24.63 -17.11
C ILE A 319 37.00 -23.96 -17.59
N ALA A 320 36.30 -24.59 -18.54
CA ALA A 320 35.06 -24.03 -19.10
C ALA A 320 33.95 -23.87 -18.05
N ASP A 321 33.78 -24.85 -17.16
CA ASP A 321 32.77 -24.78 -16.10
C ASP A 321 33.17 -23.80 -14.97
N GLN A 322 34.47 -23.63 -14.69
CA GLN A 322 34.95 -22.60 -13.76
C GLN A 322 34.75 -21.18 -14.31
N ASP A 323 34.97 -20.96 -15.61
CA ASP A 323 34.67 -19.68 -16.27
C ASP A 323 33.17 -19.37 -16.24
N ALA A 324 32.34 -20.39 -16.52
CA ALA A 324 30.89 -20.27 -16.41
C ALA A 324 30.47 -19.98 -14.96
N TYR A 325 31.13 -20.59 -13.97
CA TYR A 325 30.88 -20.32 -12.56
C TYR A 325 31.19 -18.87 -12.20
N LEU A 326 32.37 -18.34 -12.56
CA LEU A 326 32.69 -16.92 -12.34
C LEU A 326 31.62 -15.99 -12.94
N LYS A 327 31.20 -16.23 -14.18
CA LYS A 327 30.18 -15.41 -14.84
C LYS A 327 28.85 -15.39 -14.10
N VAL A 328 28.43 -16.54 -13.56
CA VAL A 328 27.20 -16.63 -12.74
C VAL A 328 27.37 -15.87 -11.42
N VAL A 329 28.55 -15.89 -10.82
CA VAL A 329 28.82 -15.14 -9.57
C VAL A 329 28.84 -13.63 -9.80
N GLN A 330 29.33 -13.17 -10.97
CA GLN A 330 29.24 -11.77 -11.36
C GLN A 330 27.78 -11.31 -11.56
N ASP A 331 26.92 -12.14 -12.17
CA ASP A 331 25.48 -11.83 -12.23
C ASP A 331 24.85 -11.78 -10.84
N LEU A 332 25.22 -12.70 -9.93
CA LEU A 332 24.77 -12.66 -8.54
C LEU A 332 25.18 -11.35 -7.83
N LEU A 333 26.40 -10.86 -8.04
CA LEU A 333 26.83 -9.55 -7.51
C LEU A 333 25.90 -8.44 -8.01
N ALA A 334 25.61 -8.40 -9.31
CA ALA A 334 24.71 -7.42 -9.89
C ALA A 334 23.29 -7.50 -9.30
N LYS A 335 22.77 -8.72 -9.03
CA LYS A 335 21.46 -8.88 -8.38
C LYS A 335 21.47 -8.40 -6.94
N ARG A 336 22.52 -8.69 -6.16
CA ARG A 336 22.64 -8.20 -4.77
C ARG A 336 22.74 -6.67 -4.71
N GLN A 337 23.47 -6.05 -5.63
CA GLN A 337 23.54 -4.59 -5.73
C GLN A 337 22.16 -3.99 -6.05
N ALA A 338 21.42 -4.57 -6.99
CA ALA A 338 20.05 -4.16 -7.30
C ALA A 338 19.10 -4.35 -6.10
N GLN A 339 19.23 -5.45 -5.36
CA GLN A 339 18.47 -5.70 -4.13
C GLN A 339 18.76 -4.65 -3.06
N ALA A 340 20.04 -4.34 -2.81
CA ALA A 340 20.44 -3.32 -1.84
C ALA A 340 19.92 -1.92 -2.23
N ALA A 341 19.98 -1.57 -3.53
CA ALA A 341 19.42 -0.32 -4.03
C ALA A 341 17.90 -0.25 -3.83
N ALA A 342 17.17 -1.34 -4.13
CA ALA A 342 15.72 -1.41 -3.93
C ALA A 342 15.33 -1.27 -2.44
N ALA A 343 16.05 -1.95 -1.54
CA ALA A 343 15.85 -1.82 -0.10
C ALA A 343 16.09 -0.37 0.37
N GLY A 344 17.09 0.31 -0.19
CA GLY A 344 17.34 1.74 0.06
C GLY A 344 16.17 2.63 -0.36
N VAL A 345 15.54 2.36 -1.51
CA VAL A 345 14.34 3.09 -1.97
C VAL A 345 13.15 2.83 -1.04
N THR A 346 12.94 1.59 -0.59
CA THR A 346 11.89 1.26 0.39
C THR A 346 12.10 2.00 1.70
N ALA A 347 13.30 1.96 2.25
CA ALA A 347 13.63 2.68 3.48
C ALA A 347 13.41 4.20 3.30
N ALA A 348 13.78 4.76 2.15
CA ALA A 348 13.55 6.15 1.82
C ALA A 348 12.07 6.52 1.61
N ALA A 349 11.17 5.56 1.38
CA ALA A 349 9.73 5.80 1.26
C ALA A 349 8.99 5.76 2.61
N LYS A 350 9.62 5.20 3.65
CA LYS A 350 9.08 5.07 5.01
C LYS A 350 9.56 6.20 5.93
N ASP A 351 8.87 6.39 7.04
CA ASP A 351 9.33 7.26 8.12
C ASP A 351 10.60 6.68 8.80
N PRO A 352 11.32 7.47 9.62
CA PRO A 352 12.55 7.00 10.26
C PRO A 352 12.41 5.74 11.14
N THR A 353 11.21 5.48 11.68
CA THR A 353 10.94 4.27 12.47
C THR A 353 10.55 3.06 11.61
N GLY A 354 10.24 3.28 10.33
CA GLY A 354 9.75 2.26 9.41
C GLY A 354 8.28 1.85 9.61
N ALA A 355 7.57 2.46 10.56
CA ALA A 355 6.20 2.13 10.92
C ALA A 355 5.16 2.67 9.93
N ARG A 356 5.46 3.73 9.18
CA ARG A 356 4.52 4.46 8.31
C ARG A 356 5.18 4.83 6.99
N SER A 357 4.35 5.16 6.00
CA SER A 357 4.84 5.87 4.81
C SER A 357 5.22 7.31 5.17
N LYS A 358 6.16 7.90 4.43
CA LYS A 358 6.52 9.32 4.62
C LYS A 358 5.33 10.25 4.46
N ARG A 359 4.44 9.97 3.50
CA ARG A 359 3.19 10.74 3.30
C ARG A 359 2.31 10.75 4.53
N LEU A 360 2.07 9.56 5.10
CA LEU A 360 1.25 9.44 6.29
C LEU A 360 1.93 10.11 7.50
N GLN A 361 3.24 9.96 7.64
CA GLN A 361 3.98 10.63 8.70
C GLN A 361 3.93 12.16 8.55
N ALA A 362 4.10 12.70 7.34
CA ALA A 362 4.00 14.13 7.07
C ALA A 362 2.61 14.69 7.42
N PHE A 363 1.54 13.92 7.16
CA PHE A 363 0.20 14.26 7.61
C PHE A 363 0.09 14.28 9.14
N VAL A 364 0.56 13.21 9.81
CA VAL A 364 0.56 13.11 11.28
C VAL A 364 1.31 14.30 11.90
N ASP A 365 2.52 14.58 11.43
CA ASP A 365 3.33 15.70 11.92
C ASP A 365 2.60 17.03 11.72
N PHE A 366 1.96 17.23 10.57
CA PHE A 366 1.21 18.44 10.27
C PHE A 366 0.02 18.64 11.20
N VAL A 367 -0.83 17.62 11.37
CA VAL A 367 -2.03 17.75 12.22
C VAL A 367 -1.67 17.86 13.69
N THR A 368 -0.63 17.16 14.15
CA THR A 368 -0.12 17.28 15.52
C THR A 368 0.47 18.67 15.77
N THR A 369 1.33 19.17 14.88
CA THR A 369 1.95 20.50 15.01
C THR A 369 0.92 21.62 15.05
N ASN A 370 -0.17 21.47 14.30
CA ASN A 370 -1.24 22.47 14.24
C ASN A 370 -2.41 22.20 15.19
N SER A 371 -2.30 21.17 16.04
CA SER A 371 -3.35 20.75 16.98
C SER A 371 -4.71 20.57 16.31
N ILE A 372 -4.72 19.98 15.11
CA ILE A 372 -5.94 19.73 14.34
C ILE A 372 -6.50 18.38 14.79
N GLU A 373 -7.69 18.41 15.39
CA GLU A 373 -8.41 17.18 15.76
C GLU A 373 -8.87 16.40 14.52
N PRO A 374 -9.28 15.13 14.65
CA PRO A 374 -9.91 14.42 13.55
C PRO A 374 -11.29 14.97 13.17
N VAL A 375 -11.57 15.07 11.86
CA VAL A 375 -12.77 15.72 11.31
C VAL A 375 -14.07 14.91 11.54
N THR A 376 -13.99 13.58 11.60
CA THR A 376 -15.16 12.71 11.81
C THR A 376 -15.05 11.89 13.09
N LYS A 377 -16.19 11.45 13.63
CA LYS A 377 -16.21 10.54 14.78
C LYS A 377 -15.40 9.27 14.52
N TYR A 378 -15.54 8.68 13.32
CA TYR A 378 -14.77 7.50 12.94
C TYR A 378 -13.26 7.74 13.05
N ALA A 379 -12.76 8.86 12.52
CA ALA A 379 -11.35 9.21 12.65
C ALA A 379 -10.93 9.48 14.11
N LYS A 380 -11.81 10.09 14.93
CA LYS A 380 -11.55 10.32 16.36
C LYS A 380 -11.42 9.00 17.13
N ASP A 381 -12.34 8.07 16.92
CA ASP A 381 -12.36 6.77 17.61
C ASP A 381 -11.12 5.91 17.28
N ASN A 382 -10.51 6.16 16.12
CA ASN A 382 -9.31 5.47 15.64
C ASN A 382 -8.01 6.24 15.96
N TRP A 383 -8.07 7.49 16.40
CA TRP A 383 -6.90 8.32 16.67
C TRP A 383 -6.41 8.16 18.12
N PRO A 384 -5.09 8.11 18.39
CA PRO A 384 -3.97 8.15 17.45
C PRO A 384 -3.50 6.76 16.95
N ALA A 385 -4.19 5.68 17.32
CA ALA A 385 -3.74 4.30 17.06
C ALA A 385 -3.69 3.94 15.57
N LYS A 386 -4.63 4.45 14.78
CA LYS A 386 -4.75 4.24 13.33
C LYS A 386 -4.81 5.59 12.60
N PRO A 387 -3.69 6.31 12.51
CA PRO A 387 -3.66 7.66 11.94
C PRO A 387 -4.06 7.71 10.46
N GLN A 388 -3.95 6.59 9.74
CA GLN A 388 -4.40 6.48 8.35
C GLN A 388 -5.91 6.72 8.20
N GLU A 389 -6.73 6.42 9.21
CA GLU A 389 -8.17 6.69 9.13
C GLU A 389 -8.46 8.19 9.16
N PHE A 390 -7.68 8.96 9.93
CA PHE A 390 -7.81 10.42 9.90
C PHE A 390 -7.34 10.99 8.55
N TYR A 391 -6.22 10.50 8.01
CA TYR A 391 -5.81 10.90 6.66
C TYR A 391 -6.90 10.62 5.63
N ALA A 392 -7.49 9.42 5.65
CA ALA A 392 -8.51 9.00 4.71
C ALA A 392 -9.79 9.84 4.80
N GLU A 393 -10.28 10.07 6.01
CA GLU A 393 -11.46 10.91 6.24
C GLU A 393 -11.21 12.38 5.85
N ALA A 394 -10.02 12.92 6.12
CA ALA A 394 -9.66 14.28 5.72
C ALA A 394 -9.56 14.42 4.19
N PHE A 395 -8.95 13.45 3.51
CA PHE A 395 -8.89 13.43 2.05
C PHE A 395 -10.28 13.36 1.42
N THR A 396 -11.16 12.53 1.96
CA THR A 396 -12.55 12.40 1.51
C THR A 396 -13.30 13.72 1.65
N MET A 397 -13.21 14.38 2.81
CA MET A 397 -13.84 15.69 3.02
C MET A 397 -13.29 16.75 2.06
N TRP A 398 -11.97 16.82 1.88
CA TRP A 398 -11.36 17.76 0.93
C TRP A 398 -11.88 17.58 -0.51
N ARG A 399 -12.07 16.33 -0.97
CA ARG A 399 -12.54 16.04 -2.33
C ARG A 399 -14.03 16.21 -2.52
N ASN A 400 -14.81 16.02 -1.46
CA ASN A 400 -16.25 15.86 -1.55
C ASN A 400 -17.00 17.10 -1.02
N ASP A 401 -16.50 17.74 0.03
CA ASP A 401 -17.05 18.97 0.61
C ASP A 401 -15.93 19.96 0.95
N PRO A 402 -15.29 20.56 -0.07
CA PRO A 402 -14.15 21.45 0.13
C PRO A 402 -14.53 22.73 0.90
N THR A 403 -15.79 23.15 0.84
CA THR A 403 -16.31 24.34 1.53
C THR A 403 -16.40 24.09 3.04
N PHE A 404 -17.05 23.00 3.46
CA PHE A 404 -17.05 22.58 4.86
C PHE A 404 -15.63 22.34 5.35
N PHE A 405 -14.82 21.60 4.58
CA PHE A 405 -13.46 21.26 4.98
C PHE A 405 -12.58 22.50 5.22
N GLY A 406 -12.76 23.55 4.42
CA GLY A 406 -12.08 24.83 4.61
C GLY A 406 -12.55 25.59 5.84
N THR A 407 -13.83 25.51 6.17
CA THR A 407 -14.40 26.10 7.39
C THR A 407 -13.93 25.34 8.63
N TYR A 408 -13.87 24.02 8.54
CA TYR A 408 -13.36 23.14 9.59
C TYR A 408 -11.89 23.40 9.89
N SER A 409 -11.04 23.44 8.86
CA SER A 409 -9.62 23.75 9.01
C SER A 409 -9.05 24.32 7.71
N SER A 410 -8.91 25.64 7.66
CA SER A 410 -8.29 26.35 6.54
C SER A 410 -6.86 25.87 6.29
N LYS A 411 -6.09 25.63 7.37
CA LYS A 411 -4.73 25.09 7.29
C LYS A 411 -4.69 23.72 6.64
N LEU A 412 -5.58 22.81 7.03
CA LEU A 412 -5.61 21.46 6.47
C LEU A 412 -6.06 21.48 5.01
N LYS A 413 -7.05 22.33 4.68
CA LYS A 413 -7.43 22.56 3.28
C LYS A 413 -6.25 23.05 2.45
N THR A 414 -5.49 24.05 2.92
CA THR A 414 -4.28 24.52 2.23
C THR A 414 -3.23 23.43 2.08
N TRP A 415 -3.06 22.55 3.07
CA TRP A 415 -2.13 21.43 2.98
C TRP A 415 -2.48 20.48 1.82
N PHE A 416 -3.76 20.14 1.66
CA PHE A 416 -4.23 19.35 0.52
C PHE A 416 -4.15 20.11 -0.81
N ASP A 417 -4.64 21.35 -0.87
CA ASP A 417 -4.67 22.18 -2.08
C ASP A 417 -3.27 22.43 -2.66
N THR A 418 -2.26 22.57 -1.79
CA THR A 418 -0.85 22.75 -2.20
C THR A 418 -0.12 21.44 -2.53
N GLY A 419 -0.85 20.31 -2.54
CA GLY A 419 -0.32 19.02 -2.95
C GLY A 419 0.60 18.35 -1.93
N GLN A 420 0.61 18.76 -0.66
CA GLN A 420 1.48 18.15 0.36
C GLN A 420 1.16 16.67 0.56
N HIS A 421 -0.10 16.28 0.39
CA HIS A 421 -0.58 14.90 0.40
C HIS A 421 0.02 13.98 -0.69
N LEU A 422 0.75 14.55 -1.66
CA LEU A 422 1.46 13.80 -2.70
C LEU A 422 2.96 13.61 -2.39
N LYS A 423 3.50 14.34 -1.41
CA LYS A 423 4.93 14.44 -1.13
C LYS A 423 5.43 13.35 -0.20
#